data_AF-A0A921ICI9-F1
#
_entry.id   AF-A0A921ICI9-F1
#
_cell.length_a   1.000
_cell.length_b   1.000
_cell.length_c   1.000
_cell.angle_alpha   90.00
_cell.angle_beta   90.00
_cell.angle_gamma   90.00
#
_symmetry.space_group_name_H-M   'P 1'
#
loop_
_entity.id
_entity.type
_entity.pdbx_description
1 polymer ?
#
loop_
_entity_poly.entity_id
_entity_poly.type
_entity_poly.pdbx_seq_one_letter_code
_entity_poly.pdbx_strand_id
1 'polypeptide(L)'
;MNWITKLFPKDEVFDIEGMSMDKYRNTLLQVDKSKSGKCYIPDGIQFIQEKALSDCIMLSDVYLPDSVLQIQSYAFKGCTGLKSINIPPKVHYLHNGTFEGCVNLKELYVQCITPPICIDDVVEYFPSNSEMKLCINHSKIKESSSCFAGIDMNQCILYIPKGSYELYSQSEIWRQFKVIRQG
;
A
#
# COMPACT_ATOMS: atom_id res chain seq x y z
N MET A 1 20.67 -7.41 18.30
CA MET A 1 19.43 -7.69 19.07
C MET A 1 18.23 -7.32 18.21
N ASN A 2 17.24 -8.20 18.09
CA ASN A 2 16.00 -7.92 17.37
C ASN A 2 15.13 -6.96 18.21
N TRP A 3 14.75 -5.80 17.66
CA TRP A 3 13.95 -4.80 18.37
C TRP A 3 12.57 -5.34 18.77
N ILE A 4 12.02 -6.30 18.01
CA ILE A 4 10.75 -6.95 18.29
C ILE A 4 10.78 -7.65 19.64
N THR A 5 11.87 -8.36 19.94
CA THR A 5 12.03 -9.06 21.22
C THR A 5 12.17 -8.13 22.44
N LYS A 6 12.31 -6.81 22.22
CA LYS A 6 12.26 -5.79 23.30
C LYS A 6 10.84 -5.26 23.54
N LEU A 7 9.99 -5.28 22.52
CA LEU A 7 8.60 -4.78 22.59
C LEU A 7 7.59 -5.89 22.84
N PHE A 8 7.90 -7.12 22.41
CA PHE A 8 7.06 -8.30 22.57
C PHE A 8 7.85 -9.39 23.33
N PRO A 9 7.29 -9.96 24.40
CA PRO A 9 7.82 -11.17 25.02
C PRO A 9 7.97 -12.28 23.96
N LYS A 10 9.01 -13.13 24.07
CA LYS A 10 9.28 -14.19 23.09
C LYS A 10 8.12 -15.15 22.86
N ASP A 11 7.28 -15.38 23.87
CA ASP A 11 6.13 -16.28 23.79
C ASP A 11 4.92 -15.65 23.08
N GLU A 12 5.00 -14.38 22.69
CA GLU A 12 3.92 -13.65 22.01
C GLU A 12 4.19 -13.41 20.51
N VAL A 13 5.28 -13.96 19.98
CA VAL A 13 5.67 -13.82 18.57
C VAL A 13 5.68 -15.17 17.89
N PHE A 14 4.89 -15.29 16.82
CA PHE A 14 4.86 -16.48 15.97
C PHE A 14 5.65 -16.20 14.67
N ASP A 15 6.59 -17.06 14.30
CA ASP A 15 7.33 -16.93 13.04
C ASP A 15 6.91 -18.02 12.04
N ILE A 16 6.61 -17.61 10.81
CA ILE A 16 6.43 -18.53 9.68
C ILE A 16 7.26 -18.05 8.50
N GLU A 17 8.20 -18.87 8.05
CA GLU A 17 9.04 -18.58 6.87
C GLU A 17 9.71 -17.20 6.89
N GLY A 18 10.21 -16.77 8.06
CA GLY A 18 10.83 -15.46 8.24
C GLY A 18 9.82 -14.31 8.31
N MET A 19 8.58 -14.59 8.69
CA MET A 19 7.54 -13.59 8.94
C MET A 19 7.10 -13.71 10.39
N SER A 20 7.44 -12.70 11.19
CA SER A 20 7.06 -12.61 12.59
C SER A 20 5.70 -11.93 12.73
N MET A 21 4.80 -12.57 13.46
CA MET A 21 3.43 -12.14 13.76
C MET A 21 3.19 -12.08 15.25
N ASP A 22 2.14 -11.37 15.66
CA ASP A 22 1.68 -11.40 17.04
C ASP A 22 1.01 -12.75 17.43
N LYS A 23 0.72 -12.91 18.72
CA LYS A 23 0.10 -14.14 19.27
C LYS A 23 -1.28 -14.46 18.68
N TYR A 24 -1.97 -13.46 18.14
CA TYR A 24 -3.27 -13.64 17.48
C TYR A 24 -3.15 -13.97 16.00
N ARG A 25 -1.95 -13.86 15.42
CA ARG A 25 -1.63 -14.10 14.00
C ARG A 25 -2.45 -13.22 13.06
N ASN A 26 -2.87 -12.05 13.52
CA ASN A 26 -3.58 -11.07 12.69
C ASN A 26 -2.74 -9.82 12.44
N THR A 27 -1.56 -9.71 13.05
CA THR A 27 -0.65 -8.59 12.89
C THR A 27 0.71 -9.07 12.38
N LEU A 28 1.14 -8.58 11.22
CA LEU A 28 2.50 -8.78 10.71
C LEU A 28 3.43 -7.77 11.36
N LEU A 29 4.35 -8.26 12.19
CA LEU A 29 5.31 -7.45 12.93
C LEU A 29 6.56 -7.15 12.10
N GLN A 30 7.09 -8.17 11.40
CA GLN A 30 8.28 -8.03 10.57
C GLN A 30 8.44 -9.18 9.58
N VAL A 31 9.06 -8.87 8.44
CA VAL A 31 9.62 -9.81 7.50
C VAL A 31 11.15 -9.79 7.61
N ASP A 32 11.77 -10.96 7.60
CA ASP A 32 13.22 -11.11 7.58
C ASP A 32 13.78 -10.42 6.32
N LYS A 33 14.74 -9.51 6.54
CA LYS A 33 15.36 -8.72 5.46
C LYS A 33 16.11 -9.57 4.45
N SER A 34 16.45 -10.82 4.77
CA SER A 34 17.06 -11.78 3.85
C SER A 34 16.05 -12.47 2.93
N LYS A 35 14.74 -12.35 3.18
CA LYS A 35 13.70 -12.90 2.30
C LYS A 35 13.80 -12.24 0.93
N SER A 36 13.72 -13.04 -0.12
CA SER A 36 13.97 -12.61 -1.50
C SER A 36 12.90 -13.13 -2.46
N GLY A 37 12.73 -12.41 -3.57
CA GLY A 37 11.73 -12.73 -4.59
C GLY A 37 10.31 -12.38 -4.14
N LYS A 38 9.37 -13.31 -4.31
CA LYS A 38 7.95 -13.10 -4.04
C LYS A 38 7.64 -13.35 -2.57
N CYS A 39 6.95 -12.41 -1.94
CA CYS A 39 6.47 -12.55 -0.56
C CYS A 39 4.94 -12.63 -0.53
N TYR A 40 4.41 -13.73 0.00
CA TYR A 40 2.98 -13.93 0.19
C TYR A 40 2.66 -13.72 1.66
N ILE A 41 1.97 -12.62 1.98
CA ILE A 41 1.56 -12.36 3.35
C ILE A 41 0.42 -13.32 3.71
N PRO A 42 0.50 -14.03 4.85
CA PRO A 42 -0.49 -15.05 5.20
C PRO A 42 -1.92 -14.51 5.32
N ASP A 43 -2.90 -15.34 4.93
CA ASP A 43 -4.32 -15.05 5.14
C ASP A 43 -4.64 -14.81 6.62
N GLY A 44 -5.60 -13.93 6.88
CA GLY A 44 -6.01 -13.57 8.25
C GLY A 44 -5.20 -12.41 8.84
N ILE A 45 -4.10 -12.00 8.22
CA ILE A 45 -3.42 -10.76 8.56
C ILE A 45 -4.34 -9.58 8.26
N GLN A 46 -4.59 -8.79 9.29
CA GLN A 46 -5.42 -7.58 9.28
C GLN A 46 -4.56 -6.32 9.38
N PHE A 47 -3.40 -6.40 10.04
CA PHE A 47 -2.56 -5.24 10.34
C PHE A 47 -1.11 -5.49 9.87
N ILE A 48 -0.57 -4.56 9.09
CA ILE A 48 0.87 -4.51 8.76
C ILE A 48 1.50 -3.40 9.62
N GLN A 49 2.40 -3.79 10.52
CA GLN A 49 3.01 -2.86 11.48
C GLN A 49 4.00 -1.88 10.85
N GLU A 50 4.33 -0.85 11.63
CA GLU A 50 5.33 0.14 11.25
C GLU A 50 6.64 -0.57 10.89
N LYS A 51 7.20 -0.25 9.72
CA LYS A 51 8.46 -0.83 9.21
C LYS A 51 8.47 -2.36 9.07
N ALA A 52 7.32 -3.04 9.04
CA ALA A 52 7.26 -4.50 8.99
C ALA A 52 8.05 -5.11 7.82
N LEU A 53 8.10 -4.45 6.66
CA LEU A 53 8.90 -4.85 5.50
C LEU A 53 10.03 -3.85 5.18
N SER A 54 10.41 -2.97 6.12
CA SER A 54 11.44 -1.96 5.85
C SER A 54 12.77 -2.61 5.48
N ASP A 55 13.40 -2.08 4.42
CA ASP A 55 14.66 -2.53 3.82
C ASP A 55 14.64 -3.98 3.33
N CYS A 56 13.48 -4.53 2.95
CA CYS A 56 13.40 -5.82 2.25
C CYS A 56 13.83 -5.66 0.78
N ILE A 57 15.11 -5.32 0.57
CA ILE A 57 15.68 -4.93 -0.73
C ILE A 57 15.66 -6.04 -1.78
N MET A 58 15.53 -7.30 -1.37
CA MET A 58 15.54 -8.46 -2.26
C MET A 58 14.13 -8.92 -2.66
N LEU A 59 13.06 -8.34 -2.09
CA LEU A 59 11.70 -8.67 -2.47
C LEU A 59 11.35 -7.99 -3.78
N SER A 60 10.88 -8.76 -4.76
CA SER A 60 10.42 -8.23 -6.06
C SER A 60 8.94 -7.88 -6.05
N ASP A 61 8.15 -8.65 -5.30
CA ASP A 61 6.70 -8.58 -5.25
C ASP A 61 6.21 -8.90 -3.83
N VAL A 62 5.19 -8.18 -3.39
CA VAL A 62 4.46 -8.48 -2.14
C VAL A 62 2.99 -8.66 -2.45
N TYR A 63 2.45 -9.81 -2.05
CA TYR A 63 1.04 -10.17 -2.18
C TYR A 63 0.36 -10.02 -0.83
N LEU A 64 -0.54 -9.03 -0.73
CA LEU A 64 -1.34 -8.76 0.46
C LEU A 64 -2.69 -9.49 0.37
N PRO A 65 -3.15 -10.15 1.44
CA PRO A 65 -4.46 -10.80 1.45
C PRO A 65 -5.60 -9.79 1.58
N ASP A 66 -6.80 -10.18 1.13
CA ASP A 66 -8.02 -9.34 1.23
C ASP A 66 -8.48 -9.05 2.66
N SER A 67 -7.87 -9.71 3.65
CA SER A 67 -8.11 -9.46 5.08
C SER A 67 -7.42 -8.21 5.61
N VAL A 68 -6.43 -7.64 4.90
CA VAL A 68 -5.69 -6.46 5.38
C VAL A 68 -6.62 -5.25 5.48
N LEU A 69 -6.64 -4.63 6.67
CA LEU A 69 -7.43 -3.46 7.01
C LEU A 69 -6.56 -2.20 7.13
N GLN A 70 -5.32 -2.36 7.61
CA GLN A 70 -4.42 -1.24 7.90
C GLN A 70 -2.96 -1.55 7.57
N ILE A 71 -2.28 -0.56 6.97
CA ILE A 71 -0.85 -0.58 6.66
C ILE A 71 -0.21 0.64 7.31
N GLN A 72 0.63 0.44 8.32
CA GLN A 72 1.23 1.52 9.11
C GLN A 72 2.37 2.25 8.37
N SER A 73 2.82 3.37 8.95
CA SER A 73 3.89 4.21 8.38
C SER A 73 5.15 3.41 8.05
N TYR A 74 5.82 3.77 6.96
CA TYR A 74 7.08 3.17 6.55
C TYR A 74 7.07 1.65 6.35
N ALA A 75 5.90 1.00 6.24
CA ALA A 75 5.80 -0.46 6.18
C ALA A 75 6.70 -1.08 5.10
N PHE A 76 6.86 -0.44 3.94
CA PHE A 76 7.72 -0.90 2.83
C PHE A 76 8.92 0.03 2.58
N LYS A 77 9.27 0.90 3.53
CA LYS A 77 10.39 1.85 3.37
C LYS A 77 11.67 1.14 2.91
N GLY A 78 12.32 1.67 1.88
CA GLY A 78 13.59 1.14 1.37
C GLY A 78 13.49 -0.22 0.67
N CYS A 79 12.29 -0.70 0.31
CA CYS A 79 12.13 -1.91 -0.52
C CYS A 79 12.57 -1.65 -1.97
N THR A 80 13.86 -1.48 -2.20
CA THR A 80 14.41 -1.10 -3.51
C THR A 80 14.23 -2.19 -4.59
N GLY A 81 13.99 -3.44 -4.23
CA GLY A 81 13.67 -4.52 -5.17
C GLY A 81 12.21 -4.54 -5.63
N LEU A 82 11.30 -3.92 -4.88
CA LEU A 82 9.85 -4.03 -5.07
C LEU A 82 9.45 -3.33 -6.37
N LYS A 83 8.80 -4.06 -7.28
CA LYS A 83 8.41 -3.54 -8.60
C LYS A 83 6.94 -3.20 -8.69
N SER A 84 6.10 -4.00 -8.03
CA SER A 84 4.66 -3.81 -8.00
C SER A 84 4.06 -4.25 -6.69
N ILE A 85 2.98 -3.59 -6.27
CA ILE A 85 2.19 -4.00 -5.11
C ILE A 85 0.70 -3.70 -5.31
N ASN A 86 -0.14 -4.64 -4.87
CA ASN A 86 -1.59 -4.50 -4.85
C ASN A 86 -2.04 -4.21 -3.41
N ILE A 87 -2.71 -3.07 -3.20
CA ILE A 87 -3.33 -2.70 -1.94
C ILE A 87 -4.77 -3.24 -1.94
N PRO A 88 -5.12 -4.13 -0.99
CA PRO A 88 -6.42 -4.77 -0.92
C PRO A 88 -7.59 -3.80 -0.71
N PRO A 89 -8.81 -4.21 -1.10
CA PRO A 89 -10.00 -3.35 -1.10
C PRO A 89 -10.37 -2.76 0.27
N LYS A 90 -10.09 -3.48 1.35
CA LYS A 90 -10.46 -3.09 2.73
C LYS A 90 -9.43 -2.19 3.42
N VAL A 91 -8.33 -1.83 2.75
CA VAL A 91 -7.33 -0.93 3.34
C VAL A 91 -7.85 0.49 3.35
N HIS A 92 -8.03 1.04 4.55
CA HIS A 92 -8.60 2.39 4.73
C HIS A 92 -7.54 3.50 4.79
N TYR A 93 -6.29 3.16 5.13
CA TYR A 93 -5.24 4.14 5.37
C TYR A 93 -3.92 3.65 4.80
N LEU A 94 -3.26 4.53 4.04
CA LEU A 94 -1.84 4.40 3.69
C LEU A 94 -1.14 5.57 4.37
N HIS A 95 -0.32 5.25 5.36
CA HIS A 95 0.32 6.24 6.20
C HIS A 95 1.57 6.86 5.53
N ASN A 96 2.07 7.97 6.09
CA ASN A 96 3.25 8.68 5.60
C ASN A 96 4.45 7.73 5.39
N GLY A 97 5.12 7.89 4.24
CA GLY A 97 6.37 7.19 3.92
C GLY A 97 6.23 5.68 3.72
N THR A 98 5.01 5.15 3.56
CA THR A 98 4.76 3.70 3.37
C THR A 98 5.67 3.08 2.32
N PHE A 99 5.93 3.79 1.21
CA PHE A 99 6.82 3.36 0.12
C PHE A 99 8.08 4.23 -0.03
N GLU A 100 8.47 4.98 1.01
CA GLU A 100 9.63 5.86 0.95
C GLU A 100 10.89 5.09 0.50
N GLY A 101 11.60 5.58 -0.51
CA GLY A 101 12.83 4.92 -0.99
C GLY A 101 12.60 3.62 -1.78
N CYS A 102 11.37 3.28 -2.17
CA CYS A 102 11.07 2.17 -3.09
C CYS A 102 11.40 2.56 -4.55
N VAL A 103 12.67 2.80 -4.86
CA VAL A 103 13.12 3.42 -6.12
C VAL A 103 12.75 2.68 -7.41
N ASN A 104 12.45 1.37 -7.33
CA ASN A 104 12.06 0.56 -8.49
C ASN A 104 10.55 0.21 -8.53
N LEU A 105 9.75 0.76 -7.61
CA LEU A 105 8.31 0.51 -7.56
C LEU A 105 7.64 1.23 -8.74
N LYS A 106 7.33 0.49 -9.79
CA LYS A 106 6.77 1.03 -11.03
C LYS A 106 5.26 1.08 -11.03
N GLU A 107 4.60 0.13 -10.35
CA GLU A 107 3.15 -0.01 -10.37
C GLU A 107 2.60 -0.17 -8.94
N LEU A 108 1.79 0.77 -8.51
CA LEU A 108 1.01 0.67 -7.27
C LEU A 108 -0.46 0.58 -7.66
N TYR A 109 -1.10 -0.56 -7.36
CA TYR A 109 -2.52 -0.79 -7.58
C TYR A 109 -3.26 -0.62 -6.27
N VAL A 110 -4.07 0.42 -6.15
CA VAL A 110 -4.93 0.59 -4.97
C VAL A 110 -6.35 0.21 -5.33
N GLN A 111 -6.89 -0.85 -4.72
CA GLN A 111 -8.29 -1.22 -4.85
C GLN A 111 -9.07 -0.51 -3.74
N CYS A 112 -10.03 0.33 -4.09
CA CYS A 112 -10.81 1.07 -3.08
C CYS A 112 -12.28 0.67 -3.14
N ILE A 113 -12.85 0.13 -2.05
CA ILE A 113 -14.31 -0.09 -1.93
C ILE A 113 -15.01 0.88 -0.97
N THR A 114 -14.29 1.57 -0.07
CA THR A 114 -14.90 2.53 0.86
C THR A 114 -14.02 3.76 1.10
N PRO A 115 -14.43 4.97 0.67
CA PRO A 115 -13.81 6.22 1.13
C PRO A 115 -14.17 6.53 2.60
N PRO A 116 -13.29 7.25 3.33
CA PRO A 116 -12.07 7.87 2.85
C PRO A 116 -10.92 6.85 2.83
N ILE A 117 -10.15 6.85 1.75
CA ILE A 117 -8.73 6.57 1.90
C ILE A 117 -8.10 7.93 2.18
N CYS A 118 -7.55 8.10 3.38
CA CYS A 118 -6.55 9.14 3.57
C CYS A 118 -5.23 8.53 3.09
N ILE A 119 -4.80 8.91 1.90
CA ILE A 119 -3.45 8.68 1.40
C ILE A 119 -2.66 9.92 1.82
N ASP A 120 -2.35 10.03 3.11
CA ASP A 120 -1.54 11.16 3.58
C ASP A 120 -0.07 10.85 3.26
N ASP A 121 0.57 11.71 2.45
CA ASP A 121 2.02 11.76 2.20
C ASP A 121 2.67 10.52 1.58
N VAL A 122 1.89 9.60 1.00
CA VAL A 122 2.45 8.40 0.35
C VAL A 122 3.23 8.75 -0.93
N VAL A 123 2.91 9.89 -1.56
CA VAL A 123 3.47 10.26 -2.88
C VAL A 123 4.57 11.32 -2.83
N GLU A 124 4.78 12.01 -1.70
CA GLU A 124 5.98 12.84 -1.51
C GLU A 124 7.27 12.04 -1.78
N TYR A 125 7.22 10.72 -1.56
CA TYR A 125 8.36 9.82 -1.69
C TYR A 125 8.20 8.75 -2.78
N PHE A 126 7.20 8.87 -3.66
CA PHE A 126 7.03 7.93 -4.77
C PHE A 126 8.01 8.27 -5.90
N PRO A 127 8.64 7.28 -6.55
CA PRO A 127 9.68 7.59 -7.53
C PRO A 127 9.07 8.25 -8.78
N SER A 128 9.67 9.37 -9.22
CA SER A 128 9.17 10.21 -10.33
C SER A 128 9.06 9.55 -11.71
N ASN A 129 9.63 8.35 -11.88
CA ASN A 129 9.59 7.58 -13.13
C ASN A 129 8.58 6.41 -13.06
N SER A 130 7.72 6.40 -12.05
CA SER A 130 6.80 5.30 -11.76
C SER A 130 5.39 5.63 -12.25
N GLU A 131 4.64 4.62 -12.68
CA GLU A 131 3.25 4.77 -13.11
C GLU A 131 2.33 4.27 -11.98
N MET A 132 1.77 5.19 -11.20
CA MET A 132 0.77 4.79 -10.20
C MET A 132 -0.57 4.52 -10.88
N LYS A 133 -1.13 3.33 -10.67
CA LYS A 133 -2.43 2.92 -11.23
C LYS A 133 -3.47 2.87 -10.12
N LEU A 134 -4.29 3.91 -10.04
CA LEU A 134 -5.34 3.98 -9.04
C LEU A 134 -6.61 3.31 -9.58
N CYS A 135 -7.06 2.20 -8.99
CA CYS A 135 -8.24 1.46 -9.43
C CYS A 135 -9.41 1.69 -8.48
N ILE A 136 -10.37 2.51 -8.91
CA ILE A 136 -11.56 2.76 -8.10
C ILE A 136 -12.66 1.80 -8.51
N ASN A 137 -13.18 1.02 -7.56
CA ASN A 137 -14.22 0.01 -7.83
C ASN A 137 -15.60 0.42 -7.29
N HIS A 138 -15.83 1.71 -7.02
CA HIS A 138 -17.11 2.19 -6.50
C HIS A 138 -17.60 3.46 -7.20
N SER A 139 -18.91 3.67 -7.20
CA SER A 139 -19.60 4.69 -7.97
C SER A 139 -19.86 6.02 -7.22
N LYS A 140 -19.28 6.23 -6.03
CA LYS A 140 -19.54 7.46 -5.24
C LYS A 140 -18.27 8.30 -5.06
N ILE A 141 -18.05 9.28 -5.92
CA ILE A 141 -16.93 10.21 -5.76
C ILE A 141 -17.04 11.02 -4.45
N LYS A 142 -15.91 11.20 -3.75
CA LYS A 142 -15.77 12.17 -2.64
C LYS A 142 -14.89 13.31 -3.13
N GLU A 143 -15.34 14.54 -2.90
CA GLU A 143 -14.74 15.79 -3.38
C GLU A 143 -13.80 16.44 -2.34
N SER A 144 -12.95 15.64 -1.68
CA SER A 144 -11.99 16.19 -0.70
C SER A 144 -10.60 16.27 -1.31
N SER A 145 -10.05 17.48 -1.40
CA SER A 145 -8.73 17.74 -2.02
C SER A 145 -7.58 17.01 -1.31
N SER A 146 -7.78 16.63 -0.04
CA SER A 146 -6.84 15.82 0.71
C SER A 146 -6.87 14.33 0.33
N CYS A 147 -7.90 13.83 -0.37
CA CYS A 147 -7.96 12.42 -0.79
C CYS A 147 -6.81 12.03 -1.73
N PHE A 148 -6.16 13.01 -2.36
CA PHE A 148 -4.98 12.81 -3.19
C PHE A 148 -3.82 13.73 -2.81
N ALA A 149 -3.76 14.17 -1.55
CA ALA A 149 -2.62 14.95 -1.07
C ALA A 149 -1.31 14.19 -1.34
N GLY A 150 -0.33 14.89 -1.91
CA GLY A 150 0.95 14.32 -2.32
C GLY A 150 0.95 13.64 -3.70
N ILE A 151 -0.20 13.26 -4.29
CA ILE A 151 -0.25 12.57 -5.58
C ILE A 151 0.08 13.54 -6.73
N ASP A 152 1.16 13.27 -7.49
CA ASP A 152 1.37 13.91 -8.79
C ASP A 152 0.42 13.29 -9.83
N MET A 153 -0.73 13.92 -9.98
CA MET A 153 -1.80 13.52 -10.92
C MET A 153 -1.35 13.51 -12.39
N ASN A 154 -0.18 14.08 -12.72
CA ASN A 154 0.41 14.00 -14.06
C ASN A 154 1.18 12.70 -14.31
N GLN A 155 1.57 11.99 -13.25
CA GLN A 155 2.35 10.74 -13.29
C GLN A 155 1.50 9.52 -12.95
N CYS A 156 0.19 9.70 -12.81
CA CYS A 156 -0.76 8.65 -12.43
C CYS A 156 -1.75 8.36 -13.54
N ILE A 157 -2.10 7.08 -13.70
CA ILE A 157 -3.25 6.65 -14.49
C ILE A 157 -4.38 6.27 -13.54
N LEU A 158 -5.51 6.96 -13.66
CA LEU A 158 -6.72 6.65 -12.92
C LEU A 158 -7.57 5.66 -13.71
N TYR A 159 -7.82 4.48 -13.15
CA TYR A 159 -8.80 3.51 -13.65
C TYR A 159 -10.10 3.64 -12.85
N ILE A 160 -11.20 3.95 -13.53
CA ILE A 160 -12.53 4.14 -12.94
C ILE A 160 -13.50 3.05 -13.41
N PRO A 161 -14.62 2.81 -12.69
CA PRO A 161 -15.62 1.84 -13.12
C PRO A 161 -16.16 2.14 -14.52
N LYS A 162 -16.38 1.10 -15.31
CA LYS A 162 -17.10 1.23 -16.58
C LYS A 162 -18.42 2.00 -16.40
N GLY A 163 -18.63 3.02 -17.24
CA GLY A 163 -19.83 3.85 -17.21
C GLY A 163 -19.80 5.03 -16.23
N SER A 164 -18.73 5.19 -15.43
CA SER A 164 -18.62 6.31 -14.48
C SER A 164 -17.82 7.51 -15.00
N TYR A 165 -17.41 7.55 -16.27
CA TYR A 165 -16.52 8.61 -16.78
C TYR A 165 -17.10 10.01 -16.59
N GLU A 166 -18.37 10.22 -16.89
CA GLU A 166 -19.02 11.52 -16.72
C GLU A 166 -18.92 12.00 -15.26
N LEU A 167 -19.23 11.13 -14.31
CA LEU A 167 -19.14 11.42 -12.88
C LEU A 167 -17.74 11.88 -12.48
N TYR A 168 -16.69 11.16 -12.88
CA TYR A 168 -15.31 11.48 -12.50
C TYR A 168 -14.73 12.67 -13.27
N SER A 169 -15.10 12.87 -14.53
CA SER A 169 -14.64 14.00 -15.35
C SER A 169 -15.26 15.35 -14.93
N GLN A 170 -16.42 15.32 -14.28
CA GLN A 170 -17.11 16.51 -13.78
C GLN A 170 -16.62 16.93 -12.39
N SER A 171 -15.98 16.04 -11.64
CA SER A 171 -15.41 16.34 -10.33
C SER A 171 -14.31 17.39 -10.43
N GLU A 172 -14.26 18.32 -9.48
CA GLU A 172 -13.20 19.33 -9.40
C GLU A 172 -11.82 18.71 -9.16
N ILE A 173 -11.77 17.54 -8.52
CA ILE A 173 -10.55 16.87 -8.09
C ILE A 173 -10.20 15.73 -9.03
N TRP A 174 -11.13 14.82 -9.30
CA TRP A 174 -10.83 13.62 -10.07
C TRP A 174 -10.52 13.92 -11.55
N ARG A 175 -10.97 15.07 -12.07
CA ARG A 175 -10.61 15.53 -13.43
C ARG A 175 -9.16 15.99 -13.56
N GLN A 176 -8.46 16.20 -12.45
CA GLN A 176 -7.07 16.70 -12.47
C GLN A 176 -6.06 15.60 -12.84
N PHE A 177 -6.48 14.32 -12.85
CA PHE A 177 -5.67 13.21 -13.39
C PHE A 177 -5.45 13.37 -14.89
N LYS A 178 -4.19 13.36 -15.33
CA LYS A 178 -3.81 13.52 -16.74
C LYS A 178 -4.35 12.40 -17.62
N VAL A 179 -4.45 11.19 -17.08
CA VAL A 179 -4.96 10.01 -17.80
C VAL A 179 -6.03 9.32 -16.97
N ILE A 180 -7.24 9.25 -17.53
CA ILE A 180 -8.38 8.52 -16.97
C ILE A 180 -8.76 7.41 -17.95
N ARG A 181 -8.80 6.17 -17.48
CA ARG A 181 -9.19 4.96 -18.23
C ARG A 181 -10.36 4.29 -17.55
N GLN A 182 -11.18 3.58 -18.32
CA GLN A 182 -12.26 2.75 -17.77
C GLN A 182 -11.82 1.29 -17.73
N GLY A 183 -12.14 0.62 -16.61
CA GLY A 183 -11.96 -0.83 -16.40
C GLY A 183 -13.30 -1.53 -16.22
#